data_AF-M7BDM0-F1
#
_entry.id   AF-M7BDM0-F1
#
_cell.length_a   1.000
_cell.length_b   1.000
_cell.length_c   1.000
_cell.angle_alpha   90.00
_cell.angle_beta   90.00
_cell.angle_gamma   90.00
#
_symmetry.space_group_name_H-M   'P 1'
#
loop_
_entity.id
_entity.type
_entity.pdbx_description
1 polymer ?
#
loop_
_entity_poly.entity_id
_entity_poly.type
_entity_poly.pdbx_seq_one_letter_code
_entity_poly.pdbx_strand_id
1 'polypeptide(L)'
;MDMDAPVVPASSLSLLDEAITEPPHPVPQDDAKAHQELLKRVACQTLCLMSSAPCLQLRVANHQALLGRYDYNMWQAMAKFKTLLPEGSRKEFRAILEKDTTAARVALQGASDAADSAARTMASTISVQRVSWLLLSGLSTEAQQSMQDLPFDGQALFAEQIPSCMG
;
A
#
# COMPACT_ATOMS: atom_id res chain seq x y z
N MET A 1 51.73 -62.74 -20.99
CA MET A 1 51.58 -61.33 -20.59
C MET A 1 50.40 -60.77 -21.36
N ASP A 2 49.63 -59.96 -20.66
CA ASP A 2 48.52 -59.13 -21.11
C ASP A 2 47.15 -59.80 -21.34
N MET A 3 46.35 -59.67 -20.28
CA MET A 3 44.89 -59.69 -20.26
C MET A 3 44.39 -58.39 -20.90
N ASP A 4 43.41 -58.46 -21.79
CA ASP A 4 42.38 -57.43 -21.83
C ASP A 4 41.05 -58.01 -22.30
N ALA A 5 40.08 -57.90 -21.39
CA ALA A 5 38.68 -58.26 -21.54
C ALA A 5 37.88 -56.97 -21.84
N PRO A 6 36.65 -57.09 -22.37
CA PRO A 6 36.06 -56.08 -23.22
C PRO A 6 35.52 -54.85 -22.46
N VAL A 7 35.75 -53.69 -23.05
CA VAL A 7 35.09 -52.42 -22.73
C VAL A 7 33.59 -52.54 -22.98
N VAL A 8 32.80 -52.42 -21.91
CA VAL A 8 31.38 -52.07 -21.96
C VAL A 8 31.28 -50.62 -21.45
N PRO A 9 30.60 -49.71 -22.17
CA PRO A 9 30.52 -48.32 -21.76
C PRO A 9 29.53 -48.17 -20.59
N ALA A 10 30.05 -47.79 -19.43
CA ALA A 10 29.24 -47.16 -18.40
C ALA A 10 28.95 -45.72 -18.86
N SER A 11 27.88 -45.57 -19.65
CA SER A 11 27.24 -44.26 -19.77
C SER A 11 26.68 -43.86 -18.40
N SER A 12 26.81 -42.56 -18.12
CA SER A 12 26.12 -41.81 -17.06
C SER A 12 26.79 -41.83 -15.69
N LEU A 13 27.74 -40.92 -15.48
CA LEU A 13 27.83 -40.03 -14.29
C LEU A 13 29.04 -39.06 -14.32
N SER A 14 29.39 -38.47 -15.47
CA SER A 14 30.53 -37.52 -15.53
C SER A 14 30.34 -36.32 -16.47
N LEU A 15 29.09 -35.87 -16.68
CA LEU A 15 28.80 -34.65 -17.46
C LEU A 15 27.96 -33.64 -16.66
N LEU A 16 28.18 -33.61 -15.34
CA LEU A 16 27.55 -32.64 -14.43
C LEU A 16 28.59 -31.90 -13.58
N ASP A 17 29.79 -31.68 -14.11
CA ASP A 17 30.81 -30.88 -13.41
C ASP A 17 31.67 -30.00 -14.32
N GLU A 18 31.20 -29.73 -15.54
CA GLU A 18 31.89 -28.83 -16.49
C GLU A 18 30.90 -27.90 -17.19
N ALA A 19 30.11 -27.16 -16.40
CA ALA A 19 29.33 -26.02 -16.88
C ALA A 19 29.52 -24.78 -15.99
N ILE A 20 30.60 -24.74 -15.20
CA ILE A 20 30.95 -23.63 -14.30
C ILE A 20 32.25 -22.97 -14.80
N THR A 21 32.29 -22.61 -16.07
CA THR A 21 33.30 -21.68 -16.60
C THR A 21 32.81 -20.89 -17.81
N GLU A 22 31.48 -20.78 -18.00
CA GLU A 22 30.94 -19.84 -18.96
C GLU A 22 30.57 -18.54 -18.21
N PRO A 23 31.18 -17.39 -18.54
CA PRO A 23 30.74 -16.11 -18.01
C PRO A 23 29.26 -15.94 -18.32
N PRO A 24 28.44 -15.40 -17.41
CA PRO A 24 27.04 -15.14 -17.70
C PRO A 24 26.96 -14.35 -19.00
N HIS A 25 26.28 -14.93 -20.01
CA HIS A 25 26.13 -14.29 -21.31
C HIS A 25 25.61 -12.86 -21.09
N PRO A 26 26.28 -11.83 -21.64
CA PRO A 26 25.81 -10.47 -21.52
C PRO A 26 24.43 -10.41 -22.17
N VAL A 27 23.40 -10.17 -21.36
CA VAL A 27 22.07 -9.86 -21.88
C VAL A 27 22.23 -8.69 -22.86
N PRO A 28 21.75 -8.80 -24.10
CA PRO A 28 21.82 -7.71 -25.07
C PRO A 28 21.31 -6.42 -24.43
N GLN A 29 22.13 -5.37 -24.46
CA GLN A 29 21.89 -4.13 -23.73
C GLN A 29 20.53 -3.47 -24.09
N ASP A 30 20.02 -3.72 -25.29
CA ASP A 30 18.68 -3.29 -25.73
C ASP A 30 17.53 -4.02 -25.03
N ASP A 31 17.68 -5.31 -24.73
CA ASP A 31 16.65 -6.10 -24.04
C ASP A 31 16.56 -5.73 -22.55
N ALA A 32 17.71 -5.45 -21.92
CA ALA A 32 17.76 -4.96 -20.54
C ALA A 32 17.10 -3.58 -20.40
N LYS A 33 17.33 -2.69 -21.37
CA LYS A 33 16.72 -1.35 -21.42
C LYS A 33 15.21 -1.42 -21.67
N ALA A 34 14.77 -2.29 -22.60
CA ALA A 34 13.35 -2.52 -22.87
C ALA A 34 12.62 -3.10 -21.65
N HIS A 35 13.24 -4.05 -20.95
CA HIS A 35 12.73 -4.61 -19.71
C HIS A 35 12.62 -3.55 -18.60
N GLN A 36 13.63 -2.70 -18.44
CA GLN A 36 13.62 -1.60 -17.48
C GLN A 36 12.52 -0.59 -17.79
N GLU A 37 12.31 -0.22 -19.06
CA GLU A 37 11.22 0.67 -19.48
C GLU A 37 9.84 0.06 -19.29
N LEU A 38 9.69 -1.24 -19.50
CA LEU A 38 8.46 -1.97 -19.22
C LEU A 38 8.16 -1.97 -17.71
N LEU A 39 9.14 -2.26 -16.87
CA LEU A 39 9.02 -2.19 -15.42
C LEU A 39 8.65 -0.77 -14.95
N LYS A 40 9.27 0.27 -15.52
CA LYS A 40 8.91 1.67 -15.24
C LYS A 40 7.46 1.98 -15.61
N ARG A 41 7.00 1.53 -16.78
CA ARG A 41 5.61 1.75 -17.23
C ARG A 41 4.60 1.03 -16.35
N VAL A 42 4.86 -0.23 -16.00
CA VAL A 42 4.01 -1.01 -15.11
C VAL A 42 4.00 -0.40 -13.71
N ALA A 43 5.15 0.03 -13.19
CA ALA A 43 5.23 0.74 -11.92
C ALA A 43 4.42 2.05 -11.97
N CYS A 44 4.62 2.90 -12.98
CA CYS A 44 3.87 4.15 -13.16
C CYS A 44 2.36 3.92 -13.29
N GLN A 45 1.93 2.92 -14.04
CA GLN A 45 0.51 2.65 -14.27
C GLN A 45 -0.16 2.12 -13.00
N THR A 46 0.50 1.21 -12.29
CA THR A 46 0.02 0.68 -11.01
C THR A 46 -0.03 1.80 -9.95
N LEU A 47 0.95 2.71 -9.96
CA LEU A 47 1.04 3.83 -9.03
C LEU A 47 -0.01 4.93 -9.30
N CYS A 48 -0.27 5.27 -10.56
CA CYS A 48 -1.32 6.23 -10.96
C CYS A 48 -2.73 5.74 -10.58
N LEU A 49 -2.98 4.44 -10.71
CA LEU A 49 -4.26 3.83 -10.32
C LEU A 49 -4.40 3.80 -8.78
N MET A 50 -3.30 3.57 -8.06
CA MET A 50 -3.29 3.55 -6.59
C MET A 50 -3.33 4.94 -5.93
N SER A 51 -2.99 6.03 -6.61
CA SER A 51 -3.05 7.37 -5.99
C SER A 51 -4.47 7.96 -5.97
N SER A 52 -5.29 7.67 -6.98
CA SER A 52 -6.61 8.30 -7.13
C SER A 52 -7.73 7.64 -6.30
N ALA A 53 -7.73 6.30 -6.20
CA ALA A 53 -8.79 5.55 -5.51
C ALA A 53 -8.78 5.74 -3.96
N PRO A 54 -7.64 5.66 -3.25
CA PRO A 54 -7.58 5.93 -1.81
C PRO A 54 -7.87 7.41 -1.49
N CYS A 55 -7.43 8.35 -2.32
CA CYS A 55 -7.78 9.76 -2.16
C CYS A 55 -9.30 10.00 -2.28
N LEU A 56 -9.97 9.30 -3.20
CA LEU A 56 -11.42 9.33 -3.30
C LEU A 56 -12.08 8.70 -2.06
N GLN A 57 -11.61 7.52 -1.63
CA GLN A 57 -12.13 6.84 -0.44
C GLN A 57 -11.98 7.71 0.81
N LEU A 58 -10.84 8.40 1.00
CA LEU A 58 -10.63 9.30 2.12
C LEU A 58 -11.64 10.46 2.10
N ARG A 59 -11.90 11.06 0.93
CA ARG A 59 -12.92 12.12 0.80
C ARG A 59 -14.32 11.60 1.13
N VAL A 60 -14.68 10.41 0.65
CA VAL A 60 -15.98 9.77 0.94
C VAL A 60 -16.10 9.47 2.43
N ALA A 61 -15.09 8.86 3.03
CA ALA A 61 -15.05 8.54 4.46
C ALA A 61 -15.17 9.80 5.32
N ASN A 62 -14.52 10.90 4.94
CA ASN A 62 -14.65 12.17 5.65
C ASN A 62 -16.09 12.73 5.58
N HIS A 63 -16.73 12.67 4.41
CA HIS A 63 -18.14 13.07 4.29
C HIS A 63 -19.06 12.19 5.13
N GLN A 64 -18.83 10.87 5.12
CA GLN A 64 -19.59 9.92 5.94
C GLN A 64 -19.40 10.18 7.43
N ALA A 65 -18.18 10.50 7.88
CA ALA A 65 -17.91 10.83 9.28
C ALA A 65 -18.60 12.13 9.70
N LEU A 66 -18.59 13.16 8.83
CA LEU A 66 -19.30 14.40 9.08
C LEU A 66 -20.81 14.17 9.22
N LEU A 67 -21.41 13.40 8.31
CA LEU A 67 -22.83 13.07 8.33
C LEU A 67 -23.18 12.22 9.56
N GLY A 68 -22.41 11.16 9.85
CA GLY A 68 -22.65 10.31 11.02
C GLY A 68 -22.53 11.07 12.34
N ARG A 69 -21.61 12.05 12.42
CA ARG A 69 -21.50 12.94 13.59
C ARG A 69 -22.72 13.87 13.72
N TYR A 70 -23.21 14.40 12.61
CA TYR A 70 -24.44 15.20 12.60
C TYR A 70 -25.63 14.37 13.09
N ASP A 71 -25.84 13.18 12.52
CA ASP A 71 -26.92 12.28 12.90
C ASP A 71 -26.85 11.91 14.38
N TYR A 72 -25.66 11.54 14.87
CA TYR A 72 -25.45 11.23 16.28
C TYR A 72 -25.87 12.41 17.19
N ASN A 73 -25.43 13.62 16.87
CA ASN A 73 -25.78 14.81 17.64
C ASN A 73 -27.28 15.13 17.58
N MET A 74 -27.91 14.95 16.42
CA MET A 74 -29.34 15.12 16.24
C MET A 74 -30.13 14.15 17.13
N TRP A 75 -29.76 12.86 17.14
CA TRP A 75 -30.41 11.85 17.97
C TRP A 75 -30.20 12.09 19.48
N GLN A 76 -29.02 12.57 19.88
CA GLN A 76 -28.76 13.01 21.25
C GLN A 76 -29.63 14.21 21.65
N ALA A 77 -29.84 15.17 20.74
CA ALA A 77 -30.73 16.29 20.99
C ALA A 77 -32.20 15.83 21.09
N MET A 78 -32.62 14.89 20.24
CA MET A 78 -33.96 14.30 20.25
C MET A 78 -34.30 13.62 21.58
N ALA A 79 -33.31 13.08 22.29
CA ALA A 79 -33.50 12.45 23.59
C ALA A 79 -34.17 13.36 24.64
N LYS A 80 -34.03 14.69 24.50
CA LYS A 80 -34.64 15.68 25.39
C LYS A 80 -36.18 15.73 25.29
N PHE A 81 -36.74 15.35 24.13
CA PHE A 81 -38.19 15.34 23.92
C PHE A 81 -38.89 14.14 24.53
N LYS A 82 -38.14 13.12 24.97
CA LYS A 82 -38.67 11.88 25.54
C LYS A 82 -39.63 12.14 26.71
N THR A 83 -39.33 13.12 27.57
CA THR A 83 -40.14 13.44 28.75
C THR A 83 -41.41 14.22 28.41
N LEU A 84 -41.43 14.87 27.24
CA LEU A 84 -42.55 15.69 26.76
C LEU A 84 -43.63 14.84 26.08
N LEU A 85 -43.35 13.56 25.78
CA LEU A 85 -44.29 12.65 25.14
C LEU A 85 -45.31 12.07 26.13
N PRO A 86 -46.54 11.76 25.68
CA PRO A 86 -47.50 10.96 26.44
C PRO A 86 -46.93 9.61 26.88
N GLU A 87 -47.31 9.12 28.06
CA GLU A 87 -46.75 7.88 28.65
C GLU A 87 -46.79 6.69 27.68
N GLY A 88 -47.89 6.54 26.94
CA GLY A 88 -48.09 5.45 25.99
C GLY A 88 -47.06 5.39 24.85
N SER A 89 -46.54 6.54 24.39
CA SER A 89 -45.60 6.59 23.25
C SER A 89 -44.12 6.66 23.67
N ARG A 90 -43.82 6.85 24.95
CA ARG A 90 -42.44 6.96 25.46
C ARG A 90 -41.60 5.71 25.24
N LYS A 91 -42.23 4.52 25.28
CA LYS A 91 -41.52 3.24 25.08
C LYS A 91 -41.06 3.09 23.63
N GLU A 92 -41.94 3.36 22.68
CA GLU A 92 -41.63 3.29 21.25
C GLU A 92 -40.60 4.34 20.84
N PHE A 93 -40.78 5.59 21.28
CA PHE A 93 -39.82 6.65 21.02
C PHE A 93 -38.42 6.33 21.57
N ARG A 94 -38.33 5.76 22.78
CA ARG A 94 -37.06 5.31 23.34
C ARG A 94 -36.40 4.24 22.48
N ALA A 95 -37.16 3.26 22.01
CA ALA A 95 -36.64 2.18 21.17
C ALA A 95 -36.07 2.75 19.85
N ILE A 96 -36.76 3.72 19.24
CA ILE A 96 -36.28 4.43 18.04
C ILE A 96 -34.98 5.19 18.34
N LEU A 97 -34.97 6.00 19.42
CA LEU A 97 -33.78 6.75 19.82
C LEU A 97 -32.55 5.85 20.03
N GLU A 98 -32.70 4.75 20.77
CA GLU A 98 -31.60 3.84 21.07
C GLU A 98 -31.07 3.16 19.81
N LYS A 99 -31.99 2.70 18.94
CA LYS A 99 -31.64 2.10 17.65
C LYS A 99 -30.89 3.08 16.77
N ASP A 100 -31.43 4.28 16.56
CA ASP A 100 -30.90 5.23 15.58
C ASP A 100 -29.63 5.93 16.10
N THR A 101 -29.52 6.17 17.41
CA THR A 101 -28.25 6.61 18.03
C THR A 101 -27.15 5.57 17.85
N THR A 102 -27.48 4.28 18.01
CA THR A 102 -26.53 3.19 17.80
C THR A 102 -26.14 3.08 16.33
N ALA A 103 -27.10 3.17 15.41
CA ALA A 103 -26.84 3.19 13.98
C ALA A 103 -25.91 4.35 13.58
N ALA A 104 -26.16 5.56 14.08
CA ALA A 104 -25.30 6.72 13.83
C ALA A 104 -23.87 6.53 14.37
N ARG A 105 -23.72 5.94 15.57
CA ARG A 105 -22.40 5.61 16.13
C ARG A 105 -21.66 4.59 15.27
N VAL A 106 -22.33 3.52 14.84
CA VAL A 106 -21.74 2.48 13.98
C VAL A 106 -21.33 3.07 12.62
N ALA A 107 -22.17 3.92 12.03
CA ALA A 107 -21.86 4.61 10.79
C ALA A 107 -20.63 5.52 10.94
N LEU A 108 -20.55 6.28 12.04
CA LEU A 108 -19.39 7.13 12.34
C LEU A 108 -18.11 6.30 12.50
N GLN A 109 -18.17 5.19 13.24
CA GLN A 109 -17.02 4.30 13.41
C GLN A 109 -16.56 3.70 12.07
N GLY A 110 -17.50 3.21 11.25
CA GLY A 110 -17.18 2.67 9.93
C GLY A 110 -16.54 3.71 9.00
N ALA A 111 -16.97 4.97 9.09
CA ALA A 111 -16.35 6.07 8.36
C ALA A 111 -14.92 6.35 8.85
N SER A 112 -14.68 6.32 10.17
CA SER A 112 -13.33 6.46 10.74
C SER A 112 -12.39 5.32 10.30
N ASP A 113 -12.88 4.09 10.34
CA ASP A 113 -12.10 2.91 9.93
C ASP A 113 -11.77 2.96 8.42
N ALA A 114 -12.72 3.41 7.59
CA ALA A 114 -12.49 3.62 6.16
C ALA A 114 -11.45 4.73 5.90
N ALA A 115 -11.48 5.83 6.66
CA ALA A 115 -10.50 6.90 6.55
C ALA A 115 -9.09 6.43 6.93
N ASP A 116 -8.95 5.66 8.03
CA ASP A 116 -7.67 5.07 8.43
C ASP A 116 -7.12 4.12 7.35
N SER A 117 -7.96 3.22 6.84
CA SER A 117 -7.59 2.29 5.77
C SER A 117 -7.13 3.03 4.51
N ALA A 118 -7.85 4.08 4.10
CA ALA A 118 -7.46 4.92 2.97
C ALA A 118 -6.11 5.61 3.22
N ALA A 119 -5.90 6.18 4.41
CA ALA A 119 -4.64 6.81 4.78
C ALA A 119 -3.45 5.84 4.78
N ARG A 120 -3.63 4.63 5.32
CA ARG A 120 -2.62 3.56 5.29
C ARG A 120 -2.28 3.11 3.88
N THR A 121 -3.27 3.03 2.99
CA THR A 121 -3.07 2.71 1.58
C THR A 121 -2.30 3.80 0.85
N MET A 122 -2.62 5.08 1.13
CA MET A 122 -1.86 6.22 0.60
C MET A 122 -0.41 6.18 1.08
N ALA A 123 -0.17 5.96 2.37
CA ALA A 123 1.18 5.86 2.93
C ALA A 123 2.00 4.73 2.28
N SER A 124 1.38 3.56 2.07
CA SER A 124 2.03 2.42 1.39
C SER A 124 2.37 2.76 -0.06
N THR A 125 1.47 3.45 -0.77
CA THR A 125 1.70 3.89 -2.16
C THR A 125 2.87 4.87 -2.26
N ILE A 126 2.93 5.84 -1.34
CA ILE A 126 4.04 6.82 -1.27
C ILE A 126 5.36 6.11 -0.95
N SER A 127 5.35 5.13 -0.04
CA SER A 127 6.53 4.32 0.27
C SER A 127 7.03 3.54 -0.96
N VAL A 128 6.14 2.86 -1.69
CA VAL A 128 6.48 2.16 -2.94
C VAL A 128 7.02 3.12 -4.00
N GLN A 129 6.42 4.32 -4.12
CA GLN A 129 6.89 5.35 -5.04
C GLN A 129 8.31 5.80 -4.70
N ARG A 130 8.59 6.06 -3.42
CA ARG A 130 9.92 6.46 -2.93
C ARG A 130 10.96 5.38 -3.25
N VAL A 131 10.69 4.13 -2.91
CA VAL A 131 11.59 3.01 -3.17
C VAL A 131 11.83 2.83 -4.67
N SER A 132 10.77 2.86 -5.49
CA SER A 132 10.87 2.74 -6.94
C SER A 132 11.71 3.86 -7.55
N TRP A 133 11.51 5.11 -7.10
CA TRP A 133 12.28 6.25 -7.55
C TRP A 133 13.76 6.11 -7.16
N LEU A 134 14.06 5.70 -5.93
CA LEU A 134 15.43 5.50 -5.46
C LEU A 134 16.16 4.40 -6.24
N LEU A 135 15.52 3.26 -6.49
CA LEU A 135 16.11 2.18 -7.27
C LEU A 135 16.45 2.61 -8.71
N LEU A 136 15.66 3.52 -9.28
CA LEU A 136 15.86 4.01 -10.65
C LEU A 136 16.76 5.24 -10.74
N SER A 137 17.05 5.90 -9.62
CA SER A 137 17.83 7.13 -9.57
C SER A 137 19.34 6.93 -9.73
N GLY A 138 19.84 5.69 -9.59
CA GLY A 138 21.27 5.36 -9.74
C GLY A 138 22.16 5.84 -8.60
N LEU A 139 21.57 6.22 -7.46
CA LEU A 139 22.27 6.66 -6.25
C LEU A 139 23.00 5.50 -5.56
N SER A 140 24.03 5.82 -4.76
CA SER A 140 24.70 4.83 -3.91
C SER A 140 23.75 4.25 -2.87
N THR A 141 24.04 3.05 -2.38
CA THR A 141 23.21 2.39 -1.35
C THR A 141 23.16 3.20 -0.05
N GLU A 142 24.24 3.90 0.36
CA GLU A 142 24.19 4.79 1.52
C GLU A 142 23.24 5.97 1.31
N ALA A 143 23.25 6.60 0.13
CA ALA A 143 22.35 7.70 -0.20
C ALA A 143 20.89 7.22 -0.27
N GLN A 144 20.63 6.04 -0.84
CA GLN A 144 19.31 5.42 -0.86
C GLN A 144 18.78 5.12 0.55
N GLN A 145 19.62 4.63 1.46
CA GLN A 145 19.23 4.32 2.83
C GLN A 145 18.89 5.60 3.60
N SER A 146 19.76 6.62 3.51
CA SER A 146 19.54 7.91 4.19
C SER A 146 18.28 8.61 3.70
N MET A 147 17.90 8.48 2.42
CA MET A 147 16.69 9.10 1.87
C MET A 147 15.41 8.32 2.22
N GLN A 148 15.48 7.01 2.45
CA GLN A 148 14.33 6.20 2.87
C GLN A 148 13.88 6.52 4.30
N ASP A 149 14.84 6.84 5.19
CA ASP A 149 14.57 7.14 6.59
C ASP A 149 13.95 8.53 6.80
N LEU A 150 13.84 9.36 5.75
CA LEU A 150 13.23 10.68 5.83
C LEU A 150 11.70 10.58 5.97
N PRO A 151 11.08 11.38 6.87
CA PRO A 151 9.63 11.44 6.97
C PRO A 151 9.00 11.99 5.68
N PHE A 152 7.70 11.72 5.50
CA PHE A 152 6.91 12.33 4.43
C PHE A 152 6.26 13.62 4.95
N ASP A 153 6.49 14.73 4.25
CA ASP A 153 6.01 16.07 4.63
C ASP A 153 4.69 16.46 3.96
N GLY A 154 4.19 15.64 3.04
CA GLY A 154 2.96 15.91 2.30
C GLY A 154 3.11 16.75 1.04
N GLN A 155 4.29 17.33 0.76
CA GLN A 155 4.53 18.15 -0.43
C GLN A 155 5.35 17.44 -1.49
N ALA A 156 6.42 16.74 -1.09
CA ALA A 156 7.34 16.10 -2.01
C ALA A 156 7.59 14.63 -1.64
N LEU A 157 8.10 13.86 -2.61
CA LEU A 157 8.48 12.47 -2.35
C LEU A 157 9.57 12.35 -1.30
N PHE A 158 10.39 13.37 -1.09
CA PHE A 158 11.37 13.43 0.01
C PHE A 158 11.31 14.83 0.63
N ALA A 159 11.52 14.93 1.94
CA ALA A 159 11.54 16.21 2.63
C ALA A 159 12.73 17.06 2.16
N GLU A 160 12.60 18.39 2.20
CA GLU A 160 13.58 19.37 1.69
C GLU A 160 14.95 19.37 2.41
N GLN A 161 15.13 18.52 3.43
CA GLN A 161 16.42 18.28 4.07
C GLN A 161 17.32 17.42 3.16
N ILE A 162 17.84 18.04 2.10
CA ILE A 162 18.98 17.54 1.33
C ILE A 162 20.18 18.46 1.56
N PRO A 163 20.96 18.35 2.66
CA PRO A 163 22.24 19.06 2.74
C PRO A 163 23.48 18.16 2.89
N SER A 164 23.37 16.83 2.99
CA SER A 164 24.53 15.98 3.34
C SER A 164 24.81 14.76 2.45
N CYS A 165 23.88 14.35 1.57
CA CYS A 165 24.00 13.07 0.83
C CYS A 165 24.40 13.20 -0.65
N MET A 166 24.61 14.42 -1.16
CA MET A 166 25.06 14.68 -2.54
C MET A 166 26.52 15.16 -2.61
N GLY A 167 27.39 14.65 -1.73
CA GLY A 167 28.83 14.90 -1.71
C GLY A 167 29.60 13.82 -2.44
#